data_AF-C5S3U2-F1
#
_entry.id   AF-C5S3U2-F1
#
_cell.length_a   1.000
_cell.length_b   1.000
_cell.length_c   1.000
_cell.angle_alpha   90.00
_cell.angle_beta   90.00
_cell.angle_gamma   90.00
#
_symmetry.space_group_name_H-M   'P 1'
#
loop_
_entity.id
_entity.type
_entity.pdbx_description
1 polymer ?
#
loop_
_entity_poly.entity_id
_entity_poly.type
_entity_poly.pdbx_seq_one_letter_code
_entity_poly.pdbx_strand_id
1 'polypeptide(L)'
;MIRNKIKAETFVSLLVVLTLFALIWLSYTTWLQTQSKKQSQLYQEQQALQIVENQLALQMARVACESQVQQNQLVFHIQCSSNAITVKYPQGQVTIKKSNSKTN
;
A
#
# COMPACT_ATOMS: atom_id res chain seq x y z
N MET A 1 -57.58 -21.22 -4.97
CA MET A 1 -57.61 -19.82 -5.46
C MET A 1 -56.64 -18.99 -4.61
N ILE A 2 -55.36 -18.94 -4.98
CA ILE A 2 -54.34 -18.17 -4.24
C ILE A 2 -54.25 -16.80 -4.90
N ARG A 3 -54.92 -15.81 -4.31
CA ARG A 3 -54.90 -14.43 -4.79
C ARG A 3 -53.66 -13.75 -4.22
N ASN A 4 -52.53 -13.83 -4.92
CA ASN A 4 -51.31 -13.10 -4.58
C ASN A 4 -51.55 -11.59 -4.71
N LYS A 5 -51.90 -10.93 -3.60
CA LYS A 5 -51.80 -9.48 -3.46
C LYS A 5 -50.38 -9.14 -3.01
N ILE A 6 -49.44 -9.11 -3.94
CA ILE A 6 -48.24 -8.29 -3.73
C ILE A 6 -48.76 -6.85 -3.76
N LYS A 7 -48.97 -6.26 -2.57
CA LYS A 7 -49.37 -4.85 -2.45
C LYS A 7 -48.24 -4.01 -3.03
N ALA A 8 -48.54 -3.05 -3.90
CA ALA A 8 -47.53 -2.13 -4.46
C ALA A 8 -46.68 -1.46 -3.36
N GLU A 9 -47.24 -1.27 -2.16
CA GLU A 9 -46.55 -0.84 -0.93
C GLU A 9 -45.27 -1.62 -0.60
N THR A 10 -45.28 -2.96 -0.69
CA THR A 10 -44.09 -3.77 -0.38
C THR A 10 -43.04 -3.70 -1.48
N PHE A 11 -43.43 -3.51 -2.74
CA PHE A 11 -42.49 -3.37 -3.85
C PHE A 11 -41.81 -2.00 -3.86
N VAL A 12 -42.57 -0.92 -3.63
CA VAL A 12 -42.01 0.43 -3.51
C VAL A 12 -41.09 0.54 -2.30
N SER A 13 -41.48 -0.03 -1.15
CA SER A 13 -40.62 -0.07 0.04
C SER A 13 -39.30 -0.81 -0.23
N LEU A 14 -39.35 -1.95 -0.93
CA LEU A 14 -38.16 -2.70 -1.32
C LEU A 14 -37.24 -1.87 -2.23
N LEU A 15 -37.80 -1.19 -3.24
CA LEU A 15 -37.04 -0.33 -4.14
C LEU A 15 -36.37 0.84 -3.40
N VAL A 16 -37.06 1.44 -2.42
CA VAL A 16 -36.48 2.49 -1.58
C VAL A 16 -35.30 1.97 -0.78
N VAL A 17 -35.41 0.79 -0.16
CA VAL A 17 -34.30 0.20 0.59
C VAL A 17 -33.11 -0.12 -0.33
N LEU A 18 -33.36 -0.71 -1.50
CA LEU A 18 -32.31 -1.07 -2.46
C LEU A 18 -31.58 0.16 -3.01
N THR A 19 -32.33 1.24 -3.31
CA THR A 19 -31.74 2.50 -3.77
C THR A 19 -30.90 3.16 -2.69
N LEU A 20 -31.39 3.22 -1.45
CA LEU A 20 -30.60 3.73 -0.32
C LEU A 20 -29.34 2.90 -0.09
N PHE A 21 -29.45 1.58 -0.10
CA PHE A 21 -28.29 0.68 0.04
C PHE A 21 -27.27 0.90 -1.08
N ALA A 22 -27.72 1.00 -2.33
CA ALA A 22 -26.85 1.23 -3.48
C ALA A 22 -26.10 2.57 -3.35
N LEU A 23 -26.77 3.64 -2.94
CA LEU A 23 -26.15 4.96 -2.74
C LEU A 23 -25.08 4.93 -1.65
N ILE A 24 -25.37 4.29 -0.52
CA ILE A 24 -24.41 4.12 0.58
C ILE A 24 -23.21 3.29 0.11
N TRP A 25 -23.48 2.17 -0.57
CA TRP A 25 -22.45 1.26 -1.06
C TRP A 25 -21.51 1.92 -2.08
N LEU A 26 -22.06 2.68 -3.02
CA LEU A 26 -21.27 3.42 -4.01
C LEU A 26 -20.39 4.50 -3.35
N SER A 27 -20.94 5.20 -2.36
CA SER A 27 -20.18 6.20 -1.60
C SER A 27 -19.03 5.55 -0.80
N TYR A 28 -19.29 4.39 -0.19
CA TYR A 28 -18.27 3.65 0.56
C TYR A 28 -17.16 3.11 -0.35
N THR A 29 -17.52 2.48 -1.46
CA THR A 29 -16.55 1.88 -2.40
C THR A 29 -15.65 2.91 -3.06
N THR A 30 -16.18 4.07 -3.44
CA THR A 30 -15.39 5.18 -4.00
C THR A 30 -14.41 5.76 -2.97
N TRP A 31 -14.83 5.90 -1.71
CA TRP A 31 -13.94 6.29 -0.63
C TRP A 31 -12.86 5.24 -0.37
N LEU A 32 -13.23 3.95 -0.31
CA LEU A 32 -12.31 2.84 -0.08
C LEU A 32 -11.22 2.75 -1.16
N GLN A 33 -11.59 2.94 -2.44
CA GLN A 33 -10.63 3.00 -3.55
C GLN A 33 -9.61 4.13 -3.34
N THR A 34 -10.07 5.29 -2.89
CA THR A 34 -9.21 6.44 -2.60
C THR A 34 -8.25 6.16 -1.45
N GLN A 35 -8.71 5.44 -0.42
CA GLN A 35 -7.85 5.04 0.72
C GLN A 35 -6.85 3.95 0.36
N SER A 36 -7.21 3.00 -0.50
CA SER A 36 -6.33 1.92 -0.96
C SER A 36 -5.05 2.46 -1.61
N LYS A 37 -5.17 3.52 -2.42
CA LYS A 37 -4.00 4.18 -3.03
C LYS A 37 -3.04 4.75 -1.98
N LYS A 38 -3.58 5.42 -0.96
CA LYS A 38 -2.77 5.99 0.14
C LYS A 38 -2.10 4.90 0.97
N GLN A 39 -2.82 3.82 1.27
CA GLN A 39 -2.24 2.68 2.00
C GLN A 39 -1.14 1.99 1.19
N SER A 40 -1.32 1.79 -0.12
CA SER A 40 -0.27 1.22 -0.97
C SER A 40 1.01 2.05 -0.95
N GLN A 41 0.89 3.38 -0.95
CA GLN A 41 2.06 4.28 -0.88
C GLN A 41 2.82 4.10 0.43
N LEU A 42 2.12 4.17 1.55
CA LEU A 42 2.72 4.01 2.86
C LEU A 42 3.37 2.62 3.02
N TYR A 43 2.71 1.58 2.51
CA TYR A 43 3.22 0.22 2.57
C TYR A 43 4.48 0.02 1.71
N GLN A 44 4.58 0.69 0.55
CA GLN A 44 5.79 0.67 -0.27
C GLN A 44 6.95 1.40 0.38
N GLU A 45 6.67 2.51 1.07
CA GLU A 45 7.68 3.25 1.84
C GLU A 45 8.23 2.41 2.99
N GLN A 46 7.36 1.72 3.74
CA GLN A 46 7.77 0.81 4.82
C GLN A 46 8.62 -0.35 4.31
N GLN A 47 8.24 -0.97 3.18
CA GLN A 47 9.05 -2.03 2.55
C GLN A 47 10.41 -1.50 2.09
N ALA A 48 10.45 -0.31 1.49
CA ALA A 48 11.71 0.32 1.09
C ALA A 48 12.62 0.56 2.29
N LEU A 49 12.07 0.98 3.43
CA LEU A 49 12.83 1.17 4.67
C LEU A 49 13.40 -0.16 5.21
N GLN A 50 12.59 -1.23 5.22
CA GLN A 50 13.06 -2.55 5.63
C GLN A 50 14.19 -3.07 4.72
N ILE A 51 14.10 -2.81 3.42
CA ILE A 51 15.19 -3.13 2.47
C ILE A 51 16.45 -2.33 2.82
N VAL A 52 16.33 -1.03 3.12
CA VAL A 52 17.47 -0.20 3.55
C VAL A 52 18.13 -0.77 4.81
N GLU A 53 17.35 -1.17 5.80
CA GLU A 53 17.87 -1.78 7.04
C GLU A 53 18.65 -3.07 6.77
N ASN A 54 18.12 -3.92 5.89
CA ASN A 54 18.83 -5.14 5.46
C ASN A 54 20.15 -4.82 4.76
N GLN A 55 20.17 -3.82 3.85
CA GLN A 55 21.40 -3.42 3.17
C GLN A 55 22.43 -2.81 4.14
N LEU A 56 21.96 -2.08 5.16
CA LEU A 56 22.83 -1.58 6.22
C LEU A 56 23.45 -2.75 7.01
N ALA A 57 22.67 -3.76 7.35
CA ALA A 57 23.15 -4.97 8.03
C ALA A 57 24.19 -5.73 7.19
N LEU A 58 23.95 -5.92 5.89
CA LEU A 58 24.91 -6.53 4.97
C LEU A 58 26.22 -5.76 4.92
N GLN A 59 26.17 -4.43 4.85
CA GLN A 59 27.38 -3.60 4.89
C GLN A 59 28.12 -3.69 6.22
N MET A 60 27.41 -3.76 7.36
CA MET A 60 28.03 -3.97 8.67
C MET A 60 28.72 -5.35 8.75
N ALA A 61 28.15 -6.36 8.11
CA ALA A 61 28.73 -7.69 7.95
C ALA A 61 29.83 -7.76 6.87
N ARG A 62 30.18 -6.63 6.22
CA ARG A 62 31.13 -6.54 5.09
C ARG A 62 30.76 -7.42 3.88
N VAL A 63 29.48 -7.69 3.72
CA VAL A 63 28.91 -8.36 2.55
C VAL A 63 28.60 -7.32 1.48
N ALA A 64 28.71 -7.72 0.21
CA ALA A 64 28.34 -6.86 -0.92
C ALA A 64 26.86 -6.46 -0.83
N CYS A 65 26.57 -5.20 -1.15
CA CYS A 65 25.19 -4.71 -1.23
C CYS A 65 24.49 -5.29 -2.46
N GLU A 66 23.21 -5.60 -2.32
CA GLU A 66 22.38 -6.08 -3.42
C GLU A 66 22.02 -4.92 -4.36
N SER A 67 21.90 -5.19 -5.65
CA SER A 67 21.52 -4.18 -6.65
C SER A 67 20.01 -4.07 -6.85
N GLN A 68 19.27 -5.13 -6.57
CA GLN A 68 17.84 -5.20 -6.80
C GLN A 68 17.19 -6.25 -5.90
N VAL A 69 16.00 -5.95 -5.39
CA VAL A 69 15.14 -6.88 -4.66
C VAL A 69 13.75 -6.85 -5.27
N GLN A 70 13.12 -8.02 -5.43
CA GLN A 70 11.73 -8.13 -5.85
C GLN A 70 10.89 -8.63 -4.67
N GLN A 71 9.90 -7.84 -4.26
CA GLN A 71 8.95 -8.22 -3.20
C GLN A 71 7.55 -7.84 -3.61
N ASN A 72 6.58 -8.75 -3.40
CA ASN A 72 5.17 -8.52 -3.71
C ASN A 72 4.94 -8.01 -5.16
N GLN A 73 5.66 -8.58 -6.12
CA GLN A 73 5.63 -8.20 -7.55
C GLN A 73 6.15 -6.77 -7.85
N LEU A 74 6.67 -6.07 -6.85
CA LEU A 74 7.32 -4.77 -6.98
C LEU A 74 8.84 -4.94 -7.05
N VAL A 75 9.46 -4.15 -7.92
CA VAL A 75 10.90 -4.12 -8.09
C VAL A 75 11.48 -2.93 -7.34
N PHE A 76 12.43 -3.21 -6.46
CA PHE A 76 13.18 -2.23 -5.69
C PHE A 76 14.61 -2.19 -6.22
N HIS A 77 15.04 -1.04 -6.74
CA HIS A 77 16.41 -0.82 -7.19
C HIS A 77 17.24 -0.19 -6.09
N ILE A 78 18.36 -0.82 -5.78
CA ILE A 78 19.18 -0.47 -4.63
C ILE A 78 20.50 0.11 -5.13
N GLN A 79 20.86 1.27 -4.60
CA GLN A 79 22.12 1.95 -4.88
C GLN A 79 22.83 2.21 -3.56
N CYS A 80 23.84 1.40 -3.28
CA CYS A 80 24.71 1.57 -2.13
C CYS A 80 25.94 2.39 -2.53
N SER A 81 26.04 3.60 -2.00
CA SER A 81 27.25 4.41 -2.02
C SER A 81 27.97 4.32 -0.67
N SER A 82 29.21 4.79 -0.61
CA SER A 82 30.01 4.82 0.62
C SER A 82 29.30 5.58 1.76
N ASN A 83 28.53 6.62 1.42
CA ASN A 83 27.92 7.56 2.37
C ASN A 83 26.38 7.55 2.38
N ALA A 84 25.73 6.77 1.52
CA ALA A 84 24.27 6.73 1.45
C ALA A 84 23.77 5.42 0.84
N ILE A 85 22.60 4.97 1.30
CA ILE A 85 21.84 3.87 0.70
C ILE A 85 20.56 4.47 0.13
N THR A 86 20.35 4.30 -1.18
CA THR A 86 19.15 4.73 -1.87
C THR A 86 18.39 3.52 -2.41
N VAL A 87 17.11 3.42 -2.06
CA VAL A 87 16.19 2.40 -2.56
C VAL A 87 15.08 3.08 -3.35
N LYS A 88 15.00 2.77 -4.64
CA LYS A 88 13.98 3.28 -5.57
C LYS A 88 12.89 2.24 -5.77
N TYR A 89 11.63 2.67 -5.75
CA TYR A 89 10.44 1.85 -5.94
C TYR A 89 9.42 2.59 -6.83
N PRO A 90 8.39 1.92 -7.37
CA PRO A 90 7.51 2.53 -8.39
C PRO A 90 6.84 3.84 -7.97
N GLN A 91 6.59 4.03 -6.67
CA GLN A 91 5.91 5.21 -6.14
C GLN A 91 6.85 6.22 -5.47
N GLY A 92 8.18 6.03 -5.51
CA GLY A 92 9.12 6.97 -4.91
C GLY A 92 10.54 6.43 -4.70
N GLN A 93 11.27 7.08 -3.80
CA GLN A 93 12.59 6.64 -3.39
C GLN A 93 12.86 7.04 -1.95
N VAL A 94 13.55 6.16 -1.21
CA VAL A 94 14.04 6.44 0.14
C VAL A 94 15.57 6.50 0.07
N THR A 95 16.15 7.58 0.59
CA THR A 95 17.60 7.72 0.72
C THR A 95 17.94 7.94 2.18
N ILE A 96 18.71 7.02 2.75
CA ILE A 96 19.26 7.18 4.08
C ILE A 96 20.75 7.52 3.94
N LYS A 97 21.13 8.69 4.47
CA LYS A 97 22.54 9.04 4.63
C LYS A 97 23.12 8.17 5.73
N LYS A 98 24.31 7.63 5.53
CA LYS A 98 25.09 7.05 6.62
C LYS A 98 25.39 8.17 7.62
N SER A 99 24.67 8.18 8.73
CA SER A 99 25.24 8.80 9.92
C SER A 99 26.48 8.00 10.23
N ASN A 100 27.65 8.64 10.16
CA ASN A 100 28.84 8.05 10.74
C ASN A 100 28.55 7.88 12.23
N SER A 101 28.10 6.69 12.64
CA SER A 101 28.32 6.22 14.00
C SER A 101 29.84 5.99 14.11
N LYS A 102 30.55 7.10 14.29
CA LYS A 102 31.86 7.11 14.92
C LYS A 102 31.67 7.77 16.27
N THR A 103 31.92 6.96 17.29
CA THR A 103 32.55 7.32 18.58
C THR A 103 31.79 8.28 19.49
N ASN A 104 31.18 7.73 20.54
CA ASN A 104 31.91 7.60 21.81
C ASN A 104 31.68 6.21 22.40
#